data_AF-A0A7W1YWG1-F1
#
_entry.id   AF-A0A7W1YWG1-F1
#
_cell.length_a   1.000
_cell.length_b   1.000
_cell.length_c   1.000
_cell.angle_alpha   90.00
_cell.angle_beta   90.00
_cell.angle_gamma   90.00
#
_symmetry.space_group_name_H-M   'P 1'
#
loop_
_entity.id
_entity.type
_entity.pdbx_description
1 polymer ?
#
loop_
_entity_poly.entity_id
_entity_poly.type
_entity_poly.pdbx_seq_one_letter_code
_entity_poly.pdbx_strand_id
1 'polypeptide(L)'
;MTKFDVLVIGAGINGLAATYYLSDHKNLKIGLVDQFTFGHPHGSSHGFSRIFRTTYLNPVYINLARRAAFHEWPFLEERLGCKLLHPNSRCMDDPDIIDSKPDEERILTLEKFVKKQFVGPFIKTERIETCFYTSTPTEDFVLDFLPQDHRIVVGSACSGHAFKFAPVIGKILSELVLYGRTTIPEFEANRQLFTLKFDGK
;
A
#
# COMPACT_ATOMS: atom_id res chain seq x y z
N MET A 1 28.26 13.12 9.58
CA MET A 1 26.80 13.10 9.30
C MET A 1 26.59 12.74 7.84
N THR A 2 25.85 11.67 7.53
CA THR A 2 25.61 11.26 6.14
C THR A 2 24.56 12.18 5.52
N LYS A 3 24.92 12.88 4.44
CA LYS A 3 23.98 13.69 3.64
C LYS A 3 23.32 12.83 2.56
N PHE A 4 22.04 13.08 2.28
CA PHE A 4 21.24 12.46 1.21
C PHE A 4 20.55 13.56 0.41
N ASP A 5 20.34 13.32 -0.88
CA ASP A 5 19.58 14.22 -1.77
C ASP A 5 18.07 13.99 -1.60
N VAL A 6 17.67 12.72 -1.41
CA VAL A 6 16.30 12.31 -1.10
C VAL A 6 16.33 11.30 0.05
N LEU A 7 15.46 11.50 1.05
CA LEU A 7 15.28 10.59 2.17
C LEU A 7 13.85 10.06 2.18
N VAL A 8 13.69 8.74 2.04
CA VAL A 8 12.41 8.06 2.20
C VAL A 8 12.27 7.58 3.64
N ILE A 9 11.19 7.99 4.30
CA ILE A 9 10.86 7.61 5.67
C ILE A 9 9.70 6.61 5.63
N GLY A 10 9.93 5.39 6.11
CA GLY A 10 9.03 4.25 6.07
C GLY A 10 9.40 3.27 4.97
N ALA A 11 9.87 2.09 5.34
CA ALA A 11 10.26 0.98 4.45
C ALA A 11 9.12 -0.04 4.24
N GLY A 12 7.86 0.40 4.39
CA GLY A 12 6.71 -0.36 3.90
C GLY A 12 6.65 -0.41 2.37
N ILE A 13 5.70 -1.18 1.82
CA ILE A 13 5.64 -1.44 0.36
C ILE A 13 5.66 -0.17 -0.52
N ASN A 14 4.98 0.90 -0.12
CA ASN A 14 4.94 2.17 -0.88
C ASN A 14 6.29 2.91 -0.81
N GLY A 15 6.96 2.92 0.34
CA GLY A 15 8.28 3.52 0.50
C GLY A 15 9.37 2.75 -0.23
N LEU A 16 9.30 1.41 -0.20
CA LEU A 16 10.16 0.54 -1.03
C LEU A 16 9.94 0.79 -2.52
N ALA A 17 8.68 0.87 -2.96
CA ALA A 17 8.35 1.19 -4.35
C ALA A 17 8.88 2.58 -4.76
N ALA A 18 8.68 3.62 -3.93
CA ALA A 18 9.24 4.95 -4.19
C ALA A 18 10.77 4.93 -4.27
N THR A 19 11.42 4.25 -3.33
CA THR A 19 12.89 4.07 -3.32
C THR A 19 13.38 3.36 -4.58
N TYR A 20 12.64 2.36 -5.05
CA TYR A 20 12.94 1.66 -6.29
C TYR A 20 12.94 2.61 -7.50
N TYR A 21 11.89 3.42 -7.69
CA TYR A 21 11.87 4.39 -8.80
C TYR A 21 12.94 5.48 -8.66
N LEU A 22 13.18 5.97 -7.44
CA LEU A 22 14.27 6.91 -7.17
C LEU A 22 15.63 6.32 -7.57
N SER A 23 15.84 5.01 -7.39
CA SER A 23 17.11 4.33 -7.69
C SER A 23 17.50 4.32 -9.17
N ASP A 24 16.59 4.67 -10.08
CA ASP A 24 16.91 4.88 -11.50
C ASP A 24 17.74 6.16 -11.72
N HIS A 25 17.72 7.10 -10.77
CA HIS A 25 18.52 8.32 -10.78
C HIS A 25 19.88 8.08 -10.12
N LYS A 26 20.83 7.50 -10.87
CA LYS A 26 22.16 7.10 -10.38
C LYS A 26 23.02 8.23 -9.80
N ASN A 27 22.69 9.47 -10.11
CA ASN A 27 23.38 10.66 -9.61
C ASN A 27 22.84 11.15 -8.25
N LEU A 28 21.75 10.58 -7.74
CA LEU A 28 21.16 10.95 -6.46
C LEU A 28 21.60 10.00 -5.35
N LYS A 29 21.96 10.57 -4.20
CA LYS A 29 22.21 9.83 -2.97
C LYS A 29 20.91 9.66 -2.20
N ILE A 30 20.32 8.48 -2.32
CA ILE A 30 19.02 8.15 -1.74
C ILE A 30 19.20 7.42 -0.40
N GLY A 31 18.48 7.86 0.62
CA GLY A 31 18.38 7.18 1.91
C GLY A 31 16.99 6.54 2.08
N LEU A 32 16.94 5.36 2.69
CA LEU A 32 15.71 4.73 3.15
C LEU A 32 15.86 4.41 4.63
N VAL A 33 14.94 4.88 5.45
CA VAL A 33 14.93 4.64 6.89
C VAL A 33 13.56 4.16 7.35
N ASP A 34 13.56 3.24 8.30
CA ASP A 34 12.38 2.81 9.02
C ASP A 34 12.71 2.75 10.51
N GLN A 35 11.70 2.93 11.35
CA GLN A 35 11.85 2.79 12.81
C GLN A 35 12.14 1.33 13.21
N PHE A 36 11.80 0.35 12.37
CA PHE A 36 12.00 -1.07 12.60
C PHE A 36 12.90 -1.72 11.55
N THR A 37 13.27 -2.99 11.78
CA THR A 37 14.03 -3.80 10.81
C THR A 37 13.18 -4.21 9.62
N PHE A 38 13.81 -4.47 8.48
CA PHE A 38 13.12 -4.97 7.28
C PHE A 38 12.29 -6.22 7.57
N GLY A 39 11.04 -6.24 7.10
CA GLY A 39 10.11 -7.38 7.30
C GLY A 39 9.46 -7.45 8.69
N HIS A 40 9.54 -6.40 9.50
CA HIS A 40 8.89 -6.35 10.82
C HIS A 40 7.34 -6.47 10.74
N PRO A 41 6.69 -7.00 11.79
CA PRO A 41 5.23 -7.22 11.80
C PRO A 41 4.41 -5.98 12.20
N HIS A 42 5.00 -4.78 12.22
CA HIS A 42 4.31 -3.56 12.68
C HIS A 42 3.81 -2.65 11.54
N GLY A 43 4.10 -2.99 10.28
CA GLY A 43 3.63 -2.22 9.12
C GLY A 43 2.48 -2.93 8.40
N SER A 44 1.47 -2.21 7.92
CA SER A 44 0.31 -2.79 7.19
C SER A 44 0.64 -3.61 5.93
N SER A 45 1.91 -3.55 5.50
CA SER A 45 2.49 -4.37 4.44
C SER A 45 3.14 -5.67 4.95
N HIS A 46 3.01 -6.02 6.23
CA HIS A 46 3.37 -7.33 6.78
C HIS A 46 2.32 -8.39 6.41
N GLY A 47 2.75 -9.61 6.11
CA GLY A 47 1.85 -10.72 5.79
C GLY A 47 1.71 -11.04 4.31
N PHE A 48 1.36 -12.29 4.02
CA PHE A 48 1.46 -12.88 2.67
C PHE A 48 0.27 -12.59 1.75
N SER A 49 -0.87 -12.14 2.30
CA SER A 49 -2.13 -11.99 1.55
C SER A 49 -2.57 -10.54 1.50
N ARG A 50 -2.97 -10.08 0.31
CA ARG A 50 -3.43 -8.71 0.06
C ARG A 50 -4.64 -8.69 -0.83
N ILE A 51 -5.52 -7.75 -0.53
CA ILE A 51 -6.73 -7.54 -1.30
C ILE A 51 -6.38 -6.84 -2.61
N PHE A 52 -6.62 -7.52 -3.72
CA PHE A 52 -6.62 -6.91 -5.05
C PHE A 52 -8.07 -6.85 -5.56
N ARG A 53 -8.61 -5.64 -5.72
CA ARG A 53 -9.97 -5.39 -6.25
C ARG A 53 -9.88 -4.20 -7.18
N THR A 54 -10.48 -4.31 -8.35
CA THR A 54 -10.55 -3.24 -9.36
C THR A 54 -11.90 -2.51 -9.35
N THR A 55 -12.89 -3.06 -8.66
CA THR A 55 -14.21 -2.45 -8.48
C THR A 55 -14.16 -1.36 -7.41
N TYR A 56 -14.51 -0.15 -7.79
CA TYR A 56 -14.70 1.01 -6.91
C TYR A 56 -15.93 1.79 -7.40
N LEU A 57 -16.55 2.60 -6.54
CA LEU A 57 -17.62 3.51 -6.96
C LEU A 57 -17.08 4.68 -7.78
N ASN A 58 -15.86 5.12 -7.47
CA ASN A 58 -15.21 6.24 -8.15
C ASN A 58 -14.39 5.74 -9.35
N PRO A 59 -14.64 6.25 -10.58
CA PRO A 59 -13.96 5.81 -11.80
C PRO A 59 -12.45 6.07 -11.80
N VAL A 60 -11.95 7.06 -11.05
CA VAL A 60 -10.51 7.31 -10.90
C VAL A 60 -9.83 6.10 -10.24
N TYR A 61 -10.42 5.55 -9.18
CA TYR A 61 -9.90 4.35 -8.53
C TYR A 61 -10.04 3.10 -9.39
N ILE A 62 -11.09 2.99 -10.19
CA ILE A 62 -11.21 1.91 -11.17
C ILE A 62 -10.02 1.97 -12.12
N ASN A 63 -9.72 3.15 -12.69
CA ASN A 63 -8.64 3.33 -13.65
C ASN A 63 -7.27 3.06 -13.04
N LEU A 64 -6.99 3.62 -11.86
CA LEU A 64 -5.75 3.37 -11.13
C LEU A 64 -5.59 1.89 -10.75
N ALA A 65 -6.67 1.22 -10.30
CA ALA A 65 -6.60 -0.17 -9.87
C ALA A 65 -6.39 -1.11 -11.08
N ARG A 66 -7.01 -0.79 -12.22
CA ARG A 66 -6.80 -1.50 -13.49
C ARG A 66 -5.37 -1.29 -13.99
N ARG A 67 -4.85 -0.06 -13.95
CA ARG A 67 -3.46 0.23 -14.33
C ARG A 67 -2.47 -0.54 -13.46
N ALA A 68 -2.68 -0.53 -12.15
CA ALA A 68 -1.88 -1.34 -11.24
C ALA A 68 -1.95 -2.83 -11.61
N ALA A 69 -3.15 -3.39 -11.81
CA ALA A 69 -3.36 -4.82 -12.08
C ALA A 69 -2.74 -5.28 -13.40
N PHE A 70 -2.93 -4.50 -14.45
CA PHE A 70 -2.69 -4.94 -15.82
C PHE A 70 -1.44 -4.33 -16.46
N HIS A 71 -0.81 -3.36 -15.80
CA HIS A 71 0.38 -2.69 -16.32
C HIS A 71 1.52 -2.67 -15.31
N GLU A 72 1.36 -2.00 -14.16
CA GLU A 72 2.50 -1.70 -13.30
C GLU A 72 3.05 -2.94 -12.57
N TRP A 73 2.20 -3.83 -12.05
CA TRP A 73 2.67 -5.08 -11.46
C TRP A 73 3.31 -6.03 -12.47
N PRO A 74 2.68 -6.32 -13.63
CA PRO A 74 3.33 -7.11 -14.69
C PRO A 74 4.67 -6.52 -15.14
N PHE A 75 4.75 -5.20 -15.32
CA PHE A 75 6.00 -4.51 -15.68
C PHE A 75 7.08 -4.70 -14.62
N LEU A 76 6.73 -4.58 -13.33
CA LEU A 76 7.66 -4.78 -12.23
C LEU A 76 8.13 -6.24 -12.12
N GLU A 77 7.22 -7.21 -12.28
CA GLU A 77 7.53 -8.64 -12.31
C GLU A 77 8.50 -8.98 -13.47
N GLU A 78 8.26 -8.43 -14.66
CA GLU A 78 9.13 -8.59 -15.84
C GLU A 78 10.53 -8.03 -15.61
N ARG A 79 10.61 -6.80 -15.10
CA ARG A 79 11.89 -6.12 -14.86
C ARG A 79 12.71 -6.79 -13.77
N LEU A 80 12.07 -7.44 -12.79
CA LEU A 80 12.76 -8.18 -11.71
C LEU A 80 12.94 -9.67 -12.01
N GLY A 81 12.32 -10.19 -13.07
CA GLY A 81 12.40 -11.61 -13.45
C GLY A 81 11.76 -12.57 -12.46
N CYS A 82 10.79 -12.11 -11.64
CA CYS A 82 10.13 -12.94 -10.63
C CYS A 82 8.64 -12.59 -10.46
N LYS A 83 7.85 -13.58 -10.03
CA LYS A 83 6.43 -13.40 -9.71
C LYS A 83 6.29 -12.80 -8.31
N LEU A 84 5.48 -11.75 -8.18
CA LEU A 84 5.24 -11.02 -6.94
C LEU A 84 3.78 -11.13 -6.45
N LEU A 85 2.80 -11.34 -7.35
CA LEU A 85 1.38 -11.44 -7.00
C LEU A 85 0.79 -12.84 -7.22
N HIS A 86 0.07 -13.34 -6.19
CA HIS A 86 -0.64 -14.63 -6.17
C HIS A 86 -2.11 -14.43 -5.70
N PRO A 87 -3.16 -14.73 -6.50
CA PRO A 87 -4.56 -14.41 -6.17
C PRO A 87 -5.25 -15.33 -5.13
N ASN A 88 -6.12 -14.78 -4.26
CA ASN A 88 -7.02 -15.52 -3.35
C ASN A 88 -8.34 -14.74 -3.03
N SER A 89 -9.29 -15.33 -2.27
CA SER A 89 -10.66 -14.80 -2.03
C SER A 89 -10.85 -14.17 -0.63
N ARG A 90 -11.74 -13.16 -0.47
CA ARG A 90 -11.73 -12.10 0.60
C ARG A 90 -12.94 -12.11 1.59
N CYS A 91 -12.78 -11.50 2.79
CA CYS A 91 -13.84 -10.99 3.73
C CYS A 91 -13.43 -9.62 4.39
N MET A 92 -14.32 -8.91 5.14
CA MET A 92 -14.14 -7.55 5.75
C MET A 92 -14.27 -7.53 7.30
N ASP A 93 -13.58 -6.61 8.02
CA ASP A 93 -13.62 -6.38 9.49
C ASP A 93 -13.35 -4.88 9.91
N ASP A 94 -13.60 -4.52 11.19
CA ASP A 94 -13.65 -3.17 11.83
C ASP A 94 -12.38 -2.85 12.71
N PRO A 95 -11.79 -1.63 12.62
CA PRO A 95 -10.52 -1.26 13.28
C PRO A 95 -10.58 -0.77 14.74
N ASP A 96 -11.73 -0.39 15.31
CA ASP A 96 -11.78 0.14 16.68
C ASP A 96 -11.81 -0.97 17.75
N ILE A 97 -11.95 -2.21 17.31
CA ILE A 97 -11.89 -3.41 18.15
C ILE A 97 -10.50 -4.04 18.00
N ILE A 98 -9.55 -3.60 18.83
CA ILE A 98 -8.20 -4.18 18.88
C ILE A 98 -8.26 -5.51 19.63
N ASP A 99 -8.50 -6.60 18.90
CA ASP A 99 -8.23 -7.93 19.44
C ASP A 99 -6.83 -8.36 19.00
N SER A 100 -5.86 -8.21 19.89
CA SER A 100 -4.43 -8.49 19.65
C SER A 100 -4.14 -9.95 19.27
N LYS A 101 -5.12 -10.83 19.50
CA LYS A 101 -5.28 -12.13 18.86
C LYS A 101 -6.71 -12.20 18.38
N PRO A 102 -7.02 -12.59 17.15
CA PRO A 102 -8.39 -12.87 16.80
C PRO A 102 -8.93 -13.93 17.75
N ASP A 103 -10.03 -13.60 18.42
CA ASP A 103 -10.80 -14.46 19.30
C ASP A 103 -10.87 -15.92 18.80
N GLU A 104 -10.62 -16.88 19.70
CA GLU A 104 -10.72 -18.32 19.41
C GLU A 104 -12.09 -18.69 18.86
N GLU A 105 -13.15 -18.01 19.30
CA GLU A 105 -14.51 -18.23 18.79
C GLU A 105 -14.64 -17.83 17.31
N ARG A 106 -14.00 -16.73 16.91
CA ARG A 106 -13.95 -16.28 15.50
C ARG A 106 -13.17 -17.28 14.64
N ILE A 107 -12.04 -17.77 15.12
CA ILE A 107 -11.23 -18.79 14.44
C ILE A 107 -12.06 -20.07 14.24
N LEU A 108 -12.70 -20.56 15.30
CA LEU A 108 -13.57 -21.74 15.25
C LEU A 108 -14.76 -21.55 14.30
N THR A 109 -15.32 -20.34 14.24
CA THR A 109 -16.40 -19.99 13.32
C THR A 109 -15.93 -20.04 11.87
N LEU A 110 -14.76 -19.50 11.56
CA LEU A 110 -14.11 -19.59 10.25
C LEU A 110 -13.83 -21.05 9.85
N GLU A 111 -13.28 -21.86 10.76
CA GLU A 111 -13.02 -23.28 10.49
C GLU A 111 -14.32 -24.05 10.21
N LYS A 112 -15.38 -23.80 10.99
CA LYS A 112 -16.71 -24.38 10.76
C LYS A 112 -17.28 -23.97 9.40
N PHE A 113 -17.15 -22.71 9.02
CA PHE A 113 -17.57 -22.22 7.71
C PHE A 113 -16.82 -22.93 6.57
N VAL A 114 -15.49 -22.99 6.64
CA VAL A 114 -14.66 -23.66 5.63
C VAL A 114 -15.02 -25.15 5.53
N LYS A 115 -15.13 -25.87 6.66
CA LYS A 115 -15.56 -27.28 6.71
C LYS A 115 -16.94 -27.51 6.11
N LYS A 116 -17.84 -26.52 6.19
CA LYS A 116 -19.19 -26.59 5.61
C LYS A 116 -19.19 -26.34 4.11
N GLN A 117 -18.31 -25.47 3.59
CA GLN A 117 -18.31 -25.05 2.18
C GLN A 117 -17.39 -25.89 1.30
N PHE A 118 -16.29 -26.44 1.84
CA PHE A 118 -15.35 -27.25 1.09
C PHE A 118 -15.63 -28.74 1.24
N VAL A 119 -15.62 -29.45 0.11
CA VAL A 119 -15.86 -30.92 0.04
C VAL A 119 -14.63 -31.73 0.46
N GLY A 120 -13.45 -31.11 0.51
CA GLY A 120 -12.18 -31.75 0.91
C GLY A 120 -11.88 -31.65 2.42
N PRO A 121 -10.95 -32.47 2.93
CA PRO A 121 -10.60 -32.46 4.35
C PRO A 121 -9.90 -31.15 4.72
N PHE A 122 -10.49 -30.42 5.66
CA PHE A 122 -9.81 -29.32 6.35
C PHE A 122 -8.76 -29.90 7.31
N ILE A 123 -7.48 -29.62 7.06
CA ILE A 123 -6.37 -30.20 7.84
C ILE A 123 -6.12 -29.37 9.12
N LYS A 124 -5.73 -28.10 8.98
CA LYS A 124 -5.52 -27.17 10.10
C LYS A 124 -5.37 -25.73 9.61
N THR A 125 -5.57 -24.78 10.52
CA THR A 125 -5.18 -23.38 10.31
C THR A 125 -3.65 -23.24 10.47
N GLU A 126 -2.94 -22.84 9.41
CA GLU A 126 -1.47 -22.72 9.44
C GLU A 126 -0.97 -21.44 10.12
N ARG A 127 -1.65 -20.31 9.89
CA ARG A 127 -1.25 -19.01 10.44
C ARG A 127 -2.45 -18.06 10.52
N ILE A 128 -2.38 -17.17 11.50
CA ILE A 128 -3.34 -16.09 11.69
C ILE A 128 -2.57 -14.78 11.90
N GLU A 129 -2.95 -13.73 11.20
CA GLU A 129 -2.30 -12.42 11.26
C GLU A 129 -3.36 -11.31 11.28
N THR A 130 -3.15 -10.29 12.11
CA THR A 130 -3.97 -9.07 12.18
C THR A 130 -3.21 -7.94 11.50
N CYS A 131 -3.85 -7.20 10.58
CA CYS A 131 -3.22 -6.11 9.84
C CYS A 131 -3.91 -4.77 10.15
N PHE A 132 -3.14 -3.72 10.40
CA PHE A 132 -3.66 -2.38 10.69
C PHE A 132 -3.74 -1.50 9.45
N TYR A 133 -4.73 -0.61 9.40
CA TYR A 133 -4.88 0.37 8.33
C TYR A 133 -5.04 1.78 8.90
N THR A 134 -4.34 2.74 8.29
CA THR A 134 -4.66 4.16 8.42
C THR A 134 -5.56 4.54 7.25
N SER A 135 -6.74 5.08 7.53
CA SER A 135 -7.75 5.43 6.52
C SER A 135 -8.15 6.89 6.62
N THR A 136 -8.39 7.53 5.47
CA THR A 136 -9.11 8.80 5.43
C THR A 136 -10.63 8.55 5.50
N PRO A 137 -11.46 9.54 5.91
CA PRO A 137 -12.92 9.39 5.91
C PRO A 137 -13.51 9.12 4.52
N THR A 138 -12.82 9.55 3.46
CA THR A 138 -13.23 9.33 2.06
C THR A 138 -12.61 8.06 1.46
N GLU A 139 -11.83 7.32 2.24
CA GLU A 139 -11.01 6.18 1.81
C GLU A 139 -9.99 6.51 0.70
N ASP A 140 -9.79 7.80 0.40
CA ASP A 140 -8.81 8.27 -0.55
C ASP A 140 -7.38 8.15 0.00
N PHE A 141 -6.40 8.01 -0.90
CA PHE A 141 -5.01 8.15 -0.51
C PHE A 141 -4.66 9.61 -0.29
N VAL A 142 -3.66 9.87 0.55
CA VAL A 142 -2.97 11.15 0.52
C VAL A 142 -1.63 10.96 -0.17
N LEU A 143 -1.43 11.69 -1.25
CA LEU A 143 -0.21 11.71 -2.06
C LEU A 143 0.06 13.17 -2.44
N ASP A 144 0.56 13.95 -1.48
CA ASP A 144 0.62 15.40 -1.63
C ASP A 144 1.81 16.01 -0.88
N PHE A 145 2.11 17.26 -1.18
CA PHE A 145 3.09 18.04 -0.45
C PHE A 145 2.56 18.41 0.93
N LEU A 146 3.47 18.48 1.91
CA LEU A 146 3.15 19.12 3.17
C LEU A 146 2.96 20.63 2.92
N PRO A 147 1.80 21.24 3.27
CA PRO A 147 1.50 22.63 2.95
C PRO A 147 2.50 23.63 3.52
N GLN A 148 3.11 23.30 4.67
CA GLN A 148 4.09 24.16 5.34
C GLN A 148 5.51 23.97 4.79
N ASP A 149 5.80 22.87 4.11
CA ASP A 149 7.13 22.57 3.57
C ASP A 149 7.06 21.68 2.32
N HIS A 150 7.11 22.32 1.14
CA HIS A 150 7.04 21.64 -0.15
C HIS A 150 8.27 20.79 -0.49
N ARG A 151 9.27 20.71 0.40
CA ARG A 151 10.36 19.71 0.28
C ARG A 151 9.91 18.33 0.75
N ILE A 152 8.75 18.23 1.42
CA ILE A 152 8.21 17.00 2.00
C ILE A 152 6.99 16.57 1.19
N VAL A 153 7.06 15.35 0.65
CA VAL A 153 5.92 14.66 0.02
C VAL A 153 5.43 13.58 0.97
N VAL A 154 4.12 13.55 1.22
CA VAL A 154 3.45 12.62 2.13
C VAL A 154 2.71 11.56 1.32
N GLY A 155 2.96 10.28 1.65
CA GLY A 155 2.29 9.12 1.07
C GLY A 155 1.51 8.31 2.11
N SER A 156 0.51 8.92 2.74
CA SER A 156 -0.32 8.33 3.80
C SER A 156 -1.43 9.31 4.20
N ALA A 157 -2.70 8.93 4.43
CA ALA A 157 -3.22 7.58 4.66
C ALA A 157 -3.39 6.74 3.39
N CYS A 158 -3.47 5.42 3.57
CA CYS A 158 -3.47 4.39 2.50
C CYS A 158 -4.77 3.57 2.44
N SER A 159 -5.69 3.81 3.37
CA SER A 159 -7.08 3.34 3.42
C SER A 159 -7.27 1.83 3.24
N GLY A 160 -6.28 1.03 3.64
CA GLY A 160 -6.34 -0.43 3.60
C GLY A 160 -6.40 -1.06 2.21
N HIS A 161 -6.19 -0.28 1.15
CA HIS A 161 -6.18 -0.80 -0.22
C HIS A 161 -4.99 -0.34 -1.06
N ALA A 162 -4.09 0.49 -0.52
CA ALA A 162 -2.92 1.01 -1.23
C ALA A 162 -1.89 -0.06 -1.67
N PHE A 163 -1.83 -1.23 -1.03
CA PHE A 163 -0.83 -2.26 -1.38
C PHE A 163 -0.81 -2.56 -2.88
N LYS A 164 -1.99 -2.73 -3.48
CA LYS A 164 -2.10 -3.05 -4.90
C LYS A 164 -1.66 -1.89 -5.80
N PHE A 165 -1.62 -0.67 -5.29
CA PHE A 165 -1.17 0.52 -6.00
C PHE A 165 0.29 0.85 -5.72
N ALA A 166 1.00 0.04 -4.93
CA ALA A 166 2.34 0.40 -4.48
C ALA A 166 3.32 0.78 -5.61
N PRO A 167 3.37 0.08 -6.76
CA PRO A 167 4.20 0.55 -7.88
C PRO A 167 3.79 1.94 -8.39
N VAL A 168 2.50 2.18 -8.65
CA VAL A 168 2.04 3.49 -9.15
C VAL A 168 2.21 4.59 -8.11
N ILE A 169 1.93 4.31 -6.83
CA ILE A 169 2.17 5.23 -5.72
C ILE A 169 3.66 5.55 -5.60
N GLY A 170 4.51 4.53 -5.65
CA GLY A 170 5.96 4.71 -5.60
C GLY A 170 6.45 5.62 -6.71
N LYS A 171 5.98 5.40 -7.95
CA LYS A 171 6.29 6.26 -9.09
C LYS A 171 5.82 7.69 -8.87
N ILE A 172 4.56 7.88 -8.48
CA ILE A 172 3.99 9.21 -8.17
C ILE A 172 4.83 9.94 -7.13
N LEU A 173 5.10 9.31 -5.97
CA LEU A 173 5.89 9.91 -4.89
C LEU A 173 7.30 10.28 -5.33
N SER A 174 7.96 9.40 -6.11
CA SER A 174 9.30 9.65 -6.64
C SER A 174 9.33 10.84 -7.62
N GLU A 175 8.35 10.94 -8.52
CA GLU A 175 8.31 12.01 -9.51
C GLU A 175 7.86 13.34 -8.87
N LEU A 176 6.95 13.31 -7.90
CA LEU A 176 6.56 14.48 -7.12
C LEU A 176 7.77 15.09 -6.40
N VAL A 177 8.56 14.28 -5.68
CA VAL A 177 9.70 14.81 -4.93
C VAL A 177 10.81 15.34 -5.85
N LEU A 178 10.99 14.75 -7.04
CA LEU A 178 12.02 15.17 -7.99
C LEU A 178 11.61 16.37 -8.86
N TYR A 179 10.34 16.42 -9.27
CA TYR A 179 9.89 17.29 -10.37
C TYR A 179 8.67 18.15 -10.02
N GLY A 180 8.07 17.96 -8.85
CA GLY A 180 6.82 18.63 -8.49
C GLY A 180 5.58 18.10 -9.22
N ARG A 181 5.75 17.11 -10.12
CA ARG A 181 4.70 16.53 -10.98
C ARG A 181 5.02 15.09 -11.35
N THR A 182 4.00 14.33 -11.74
CA THR A 182 4.12 12.93 -12.17
C THR A 182 3.68 12.74 -13.62
N THR A 183 4.22 11.71 -14.26
CA THR A 183 3.84 11.24 -15.59
C THR A 183 2.55 10.40 -15.56
N ILE A 184 1.93 10.18 -14.40
CA ILE A 184 0.68 9.44 -14.24
C ILE A 184 -0.51 10.39 -14.47
N PRO A 185 -1.16 10.37 -15.65
CA PRO A 185 -2.22 11.32 -15.99
C PRO A 185 -3.48 11.13 -15.14
N GLU A 186 -3.79 9.91 -14.70
CA GLU A 186 -4.93 9.63 -13.84
C GLU A 186 -4.80 10.35 -12.49
N PHE A 187 -3.58 10.48 -11.98
CA PHE A 187 -3.27 11.24 -10.78
C PHE A 187 -3.29 12.73 -11.05
N GLU A 188 -2.53 13.22 -12.05
CA GLU A 188 -2.42 14.67 -12.31
C GLU A 188 -3.76 15.33 -12.63
N ALA A 189 -4.63 14.65 -13.39
CA ALA A 189 -5.96 15.16 -13.69
C ALA A 189 -6.90 15.19 -12.46
N ASN A 190 -6.55 14.49 -11.38
CA ASN A 190 -7.39 14.31 -10.19
C ASN A 190 -6.67 14.60 -8.88
N ARG A 191 -5.61 15.41 -8.91
CA ARG A 191 -4.76 15.72 -7.74
C ARG A 191 -5.57 16.08 -6.49
N GLN A 192 -6.64 16.85 -6.66
CA GLN A 192 -7.54 17.30 -5.60
C GLN A 192 -8.20 16.17 -4.78
N LEU A 193 -8.26 14.94 -5.32
CA LEU A 193 -8.75 13.77 -4.57
C LEU A 193 -7.71 13.27 -3.58
N PHE A 194 -6.43 13.48 -3.86
CA PHE A 194 -5.31 12.91 -3.10
C PHE A 194 -4.61 13.94 -2.20
N THR A 195 -5.21 15.12 -2.05
CA THR A 195 -4.61 16.22 -1.31
C THR A 195 -4.65 15.99 0.19
N LEU A 196 -3.61 16.50 0.86
CA LEU A 196 -3.56 16.51 2.31
C LEU A 196 -4.49 17.62 2.83
N LYS A 197 -5.63 17.23 3.40
CA LYS A 197 -6.62 18.15 3.99
C LYS A 197 -6.31 18.35 5.47
N PHE A 198 -5.88 19.55 5.84
CA PHE A 198 -5.83 19.96 7.24
C PHE A 198 -7.17 20.55 7.64
N ASP A 199 -8.00 19.74 8.30
CA ASP A 199 -9.09 20.29 9.09
C ASP A 199 -8.44 20.90 10.34
N GLY A 200 -8.18 22.21 10.32
CA GLY A 200 -7.34 22.94 11.28
C GLY A 200 -7.77 22.84 12.75
N LYS A 201 -7.51 21.70 13.38
CA LYS A 201 -7.55 21.45 14.82
C LYS A 201 -6.15 21.20 15.34
#